data_AF-A0A9W9FQM8-F1
#
_entry.id   AF-A0A9W9FQM8-F1
#
_cell.length_a   1.000
_cell.length_b   1.000
_cell.length_c   1.000
_cell.angle_alpha   90.00
_cell.angle_beta   90.00
_cell.angle_gamma   90.00
#
_symmetry.space_group_name_H-M   'P 1'
#
loop_
_entity.id
_entity.type
_entity.pdbx_description
1 polymer ?
#
loop_
_entity_poly.entity_id
_entity_poly.type
_entity_poly.pdbx_seq_one_letter_code
_entity_poly.pdbx_strand_id
1 'polypeptide(L)'
;MEEATMSANIKTRFLMVSDTHGLDSLPGSVSYQYADAAIHCGDVTTNSTIDEYKASIRLLQAMNAPLKLVIAGNHDFTMYIPEFQRKVAEVQPPLDPREVEQTYGSYVETKRLLSEDTGITFLDEGTHFFTSRMVYASPYTPSLGDWGFQYRPNNAHDFSIGDVDSW
;
A
#
# COMPACT_ATOMS: atom_id res chain seq x y z
N MET A 1 -10.51 46.00 -13.36
CA MET A 1 -11.40 45.01 -12.74
C MET A 1 -10.82 43.66 -13.10
N GLU A 2 -10.39 42.93 -12.08
CA GLU A 2 -9.63 41.69 -12.18
C GLU A 2 -10.60 40.55 -12.50
N GLU A 3 -10.36 39.88 -13.62
CA GLU A 3 -11.18 38.79 -14.13
C GLU A 3 -10.83 37.54 -13.32
N ALA A 4 -11.69 37.17 -12.37
CA ALA A 4 -11.53 35.97 -11.58
C ALA A 4 -11.54 34.75 -12.51
N THR A 5 -10.39 34.11 -12.69
CA THR A 5 -10.28 32.81 -13.37
C THR A 5 -11.11 31.80 -12.58
N MET A 6 -12.30 31.46 -13.11
CA MET A 6 -13.08 30.33 -12.65
C MET A 6 -12.22 29.07 -12.76
N SER A 7 -11.83 28.50 -11.62
CA SER A 7 -11.21 27.17 -11.57
C SER A 7 -12.17 26.18 -12.24
N ALA A 8 -11.79 25.67 -13.41
CA ALA A 8 -12.60 24.69 -14.11
C ALA A 8 -12.58 23.38 -13.31
N ASN A 9 -13.76 22.91 -12.90
CA ASN A 9 -13.88 21.61 -12.24
C ASN A 9 -13.43 20.49 -13.20
N ILE A 10 -12.37 19.75 -12.82
CA ILE A 10 -11.84 18.64 -13.61
C ILE A 10 -12.52 17.34 -13.16
N LYS A 11 -13.34 16.77 -14.03
CA LYS A 11 -13.94 15.45 -13.79
C LYS A 11 -12.84 14.41 -13.60
N THR A 12 -12.94 13.64 -12.53
CA THR A 12 -11.93 12.69 -12.09
C THR A 12 -12.56 11.35 -11.76
N ARG A 13 -11.90 10.25 -12.11
CA ARG A 13 -12.28 8.89 -11.72
C ARG A 13 -11.17 8.20 -10.94
N PHE A 14 -11.55 7.59 -9.83
CA PHE A 14 -10.71 6.70 -9.05
C PHE A 14 -11.17 5.25 -9.21
N LEU A 15 -10.23 4.32 -9.29
CA LEU A 15 -10.46 2.89 -9.09
C LEU A 15 -9.92 2.53 -7.71
N MET A 16 -10.78 2.08 -6.81
CA MET A 16 -10.40 1.68 -5.46
C MET A 16 -10.51 0.16 -5.32
N VAL A 17 -9.46 -0.46 -4.81
CA VAL A 17 -9.34 -1.91 -4.59
C VAL A 17 -8.72 -2.11 -3.21
N SER A 18 -9.00 -3.23 -2.57
CA SER A 18 -8.49 -3.59 -1.25
C SER A 18 -8.57 -5.10 -1.09
N ASP A 19 -7.83 -5.67 -0.14
CA ASP A 19 -7.99 -7.05 0.31
C ASP A 19 -7.89 -8.06 -0.85
N THR A 20 -6.95 -7.84 -1.77
CA THR A 20 -6.76 -8.73 -2.93
C THR A 20 -6.04 -10.01 -2.55
N HIS A 21 -5.32 -10.04 -1.43
CA HIS A 21 -4.82 -11.27 -0.82
C HIS A 21 -4.03 -12.17 -1.79
N GLY A 22 -3.19 -11.56 -2.64
CA GLY A 22 -2.32 -12.26 -3.59
C GLY A 22 -2.96 -12.58 -4.93
N LEU A 23 -4.13 -12.03 -5.25
CA LEU A 23 -4.69 -12.10 -6.60
C LEU A 23 -3.76 -11.43 -7.62
N ASP A 24 -3.63 -12.05 -8.80
CA ASP A 24 -2.81 -11.53 -9.89
C ASP A 24 -3.62 -10.79 -10.97
N SER A 25 -4.94 -10.80 -10.85
CA SER A 25 -5.85 -10.15 -11.79
C SER A 25 -7.20 -9.84 -11.15
N LEU A 26 -7.80 -8.74 -11.59
CA LEU A 26 -9.21 -8.43 -11.34
C LEU A 26 -10.07 -8.94 -12.49
N PRO A 27 -11.40 -9.10 -12.29
CA PRO A 27 -12.32 -9.40 -13.39
C PRO A 27 -12.09 -8.43 -14.56
N GLY A 28 -12.03 -8.96 -15.79
CA GLY A 28 -11.68 -8.17 -16.96
C GLY A 28 -12.57 -6.93 -17.18
N SER A 29 -13.83 -6.99 -16.75
CA SER A 29 -14.75 -5.84 -16.78
C SER A 29 -14.29 -4.65 -15.93
N VAL A 30 -13.42 -4.86 -14.94
CA VAL A 30 -12.88 -3.84 -14.04
C VAL A 30 -11.48 -3.39 -14.49
N SER A 31 -10.57 -4.33 -14.79
CA SER A 31 -9.16 -4.04 -15.13
C SER A 31 -8.99 -3.11 -16.32
N TYR A 32 -9.87 -3.22 -17.33
CA TYR A 32 -9.77 -2.42 -18.57
C TYR A 32 -10.43 -1.04 -18.49
N GLN A 33 -11.22 -0.76 -17.45
CA GLN A 33 -11.86 0.55 -17.32
C GLN A 33 -10.82 1.61 -16.97
N TYR A 34 -10.76 2.65 -17.79
CA TYR A 34 -9.86 3.79 -17.53
C TYR A 34 -10.24 4.48 -16.22
N ALA A 35 -9.24 4.73 -15.37
CA ALA A 35 -9.32 5.63 -14.22
C ALA A 35 -8.13 6.60 -14.23
N ASP A 36 -8.29 7.78 -13.64
CA ASP A 36 -7.20 8.75 -13.52
C ASP A 36 -6.18 8.33 -12.45
N ALA A 37 -6.66 7.60 -11.42
CA ALA A 37 -5.82 6.97 -10.42
C ALA A 37 -6.43 5.64 -9.95
N ALA A 38 -5.59 4.63 -9.79
CA ALA A 38 -5.92 3.40 -9.08
C ALA A 38 -5.30 3.42 -7.68
N ILE A 39 -6.05 3.00 -6.67
CA ILE A 39 -5.64 3.02 -5.27
C ILE A 39 -5.93 1.65 -4.66
N HIS A 40 -4.88 0.98 -4.15
CA HIS A 40 -5.00 -0.25 -3.39
C HIS A 40 -4.86 0.02 -1.89
N CYS A 41 -5.90 -0.28 -1.11
CA CYS A 41 -6.07 0.17 0.27
C CYS A 41 -5.55 -0.83 1.32
N GLY A 42 -4.49 -1.56 1.00
CA GLY A 42 -3.91 -2.57 1.89
C GLY A 42 -4.34 -4.01 1.60
N ASP A 43 -3.65 -4.94 2.25
CA ASP A 43 -3.80 -6.39 2.13
C ASP A 43 -3.65 -6.88 0.69
N VAL A 44 -2.53 -6.47 0.07
CA VAL A 44 -2.12 -7.00 -1.24
C VAL A 44 -1.72 -8.47 -1.15
N THR A 45 -1.30 -8.96 0.02
CA THR A 45 -0.96 -10.36 0.27
C THR A 45 -1.87 -11.01 1.31
N THR A 46 -1.85 -12.34 1.42
CA THR A 46 -2.38 -13.06 2.60
C THR A 46 -1.29 -13.32 3.62
N ASN A 47 -0.09 -13.69 3.16
CA ASN A 47 1.00 -14.17 4.00
C ASN A 47 2.32 -13.42 3.78
N SER A 48 2.29 -12.24 3.14
CA SER A 48 3.51 -11.48 2.80
C SER A 48 4.55 -12.25 1.99
N THR A 49 4.19 -13.32 1.29
CA THR A 49 5.20 -14.06 0.52
C THR A 49 5.64 -13.26 -0.70
N ILE A 50 6.89 -13.49 -1.13
CA ILE A 50 7.45 -12.78 -2.28
C ILE A 50 6.64 -13.04 -3.57
N ASP A 51 6.04 -14.23 -3.70
CA ASP A 51 5.24 -14.59 -4.86
C ASP A 51 3.86 -13.93 -4.86
N GLU A 52 3.26 -13.71 -3.69
CA GLU A 52 2.04 -12.89 -3.56
C GLU A 52 2.30 -11.43 -3.91
N TYR A 53 3.45 -10.86 -3.51
CA TYR A 53 3.82 -9.51 -3.94
C TYR A 53 4.00 -9.42 -5.45
N LYS A 54 4.68 -10.40 -6.08
CA LYS A 54 4.81 -10.47 -7.54
C LYS A 54 3.45 -10.59 -8.24
N ALA A 55 2.52 -11.37 -7.67
CA ALA A 55 1.15 -11.47 -8.17
C ALA A 55 0.42 -10.11 -8.09
N SER A 56 0.49 -9.46 -6.94
CA SER A 56 -0.11 -8.15 -6.70
C SER A 56 0.44 -7.08 -7.64
N ILE A 57 1.74 -7.11 -7.92
CA ILE A 57 2.38 -6.20 -8.89
C ILE A 57 1.78 -6.41 -10.28
N ARG A 58 1.60 -7.66 -10.73
CA ARG A 58 0.94 -7.95 -12.02
C ARG A 58 -0.48 -7.41 -12.05
N LEU A 59 -1.25 -7.62 -10.97
CA LEU A 59 -2.60 -7.09 -10.83
C LEU A 59 -2.64 -5.57 -10.96
N LEU A 60 -1.75 -4.86 -10.25
CA LEU A 60 -1.65 -3.41 -10.26
C LEU A 60 -1.18 -2.87 -11.62
N GLN A 61 -0.18 -3.50 -12.23
CA GLN A 61 0.32 -3.12 -13.56
C GLN A 61 -0.76 -3.25 -14.65
N ALA A 62 -1.65 -4.24 -14.53
CA ALA A 62 -2.74 -4.46 -15.47
C ALA A 62 -3.87 -3.41 -15.38
N MET A 63 -3.92 -2.60 -14.31
CA MET A 63 -4.93 -1.56 -14.16
C MET A 63 -4.71 -0.43 -15.17
N ASN A 64 -5.77 -0.07 -15.89
CA ASN A 64 -5.78 1.04 -16.84
C ASN A 64 -5.85 2.41 -16.12
N ALA A 65 -4.80 2.75 -15.38
CA ALA A 65 -4.64 4.03 -14.71
C ALA A 65 -3.19 4.54 -14.77
N PRO A 66 -2.94 5.82 -15.09
CA PRO A 66 -1.59 6.36 -15.15
C PRO A 66 -0.96 6.52 -13.76
N LEU A 67 -1.75 6.83 -12.74
CA LEU A 67 -1.32 6.88 -11.34
C LEU A 67 -1.80 5.63 -10.60
N LYS A 68 -0.89 4.93 -9.90
CA LYS A 68 -1.20 3.72 -9.13
C LYS A 68 -0.59 3.87 -7.74
N LEU A 69 -1.44 3.93 -6.73
CA LEU A 69 -1.06 4.12 -5.34
C LEU A 69 -1.37 2.86 -4.55
N VAL A 70 -0.48 2.45 -3.65
CA VAL A 70 -0.70 1.30 -2.78
C VAL A 70 -0.21 1.60 -1.38
N ILE A 71 -0.99 1.22 -0.37
CA ILE A 71 -0.56 1.14 1.03
C ILE A 71 -0.48 -0.33 1.44
N ALA A 72 0.31 -0.63 2.47
CA ALA A 72 0.27 -1.93 3.13
C ALA A 72 -1.01 -2.08 3.96
N GLY A 73 -1.46 -3.33 4.14
CA GLY A 73 -2.39 -3.72 5.19
C GLY A 73 -1.73 -4.64 6.21
N ASN A 74 -2.52 -5.21 7.13
CA ASN A 74 -1.98 -6.03 8.21
C ASN A 74 -1.43 -7.38 7.74
N HIS A 75 -1.89 -7.89 6.59
CA HIS A 75 -1.35 -9.10 5.98
C HIS A 75 -0.02 -8.87 5.27
N ASP A 76 0.35 -7.62 5.00
CA ASP A 76 1.60 -7.21 4.35
C ASP A 76 2.74 -6.96 5.37
N PHE A 77 2.76 -7.73 6.46
CA PHE A 77 3.63 -7.56 7.62
C PHE A 77 5.13 -7.54 7.32
N THR A 78 5.62 -8.13 6.21
CA THR A 78 7.05 -8.04 5.85
C THR A 78 7.47 -6.61 5.46
N MET A 79 6.51 -5.74 5.11
CA MET A 79 6.75 -4.32 4.90
C MET A 79 6.93 -3.56 6.21
N TYR A 80 6.49 -4.11 7.34
CA TYR A 80 6.79 -3.56 8.66
C TYR A 80 8.14 -4.10 9.17
N ILE A 81 9.20 -3.72 8.45
CA ILE A 81 10.53 -4.34 8.52
C ILE A 81 11.06 -4.53 9.95
N PRO A 82 11.08 -3.50 10.83
CA PRO A 82 11.64 -3.66 12.17
C PRO A 82 10.92 -4.72 13.00
N GLU A 83 9.60 -4.77 12.86
CA GLU A 83 8.74 -5.68 13.62
C GLU A 83 8.83 -7.11 13.10
N PHE A 84 8.87 -7.29 11.78
CA PHE A 84 9.10 -8.61 11.20
C PHE A 84 10.47 -9.17 11.57
N GLN A 85 11.53 -8.36 11.51
CA GLN A 85 12.88 -8.76 11.95
C GLN A 85 12.90 -9.20 13.41
N ARG A 86 12.23 -8.45 14.28
CA ARG A 86 12.07 -8.79 15.70
C ARG A 86 11.37 -10.15 15.87
N LYS A 87 10.22 -10.35 15.20
CA LYS A 87 9.47 -11.62 15.28
C LYS A 87 10.28 -12.82 14.79
N VAL A 88 10.99 -12.69 13.67
CA VAL A 88 11.87 -13.76 13.15
C VAL A 88 12.96 -14.12 14.16
N ALA A 89 13.57 -13.13 14.82
CA ALA A 89 14.61 -13.35 15.81
C ALA A 89 14.09 -14.00 17.12
N GLU A 90 12.80 -13.87 17.42
CA GLU A 90 12.18 -14.42 18.64
C GLU A 90 11.70 -15.88 18.48
N VAL A 91 11.61 -16.40 17.25
CA VAL A 91 11.17 -17.79 17.00
C VAL A 91 12.15 -18.80 17.62
N GLN A 92 11.59 -19.79 18.34
CA GLN A 92 12.35 -20.90 18.90
C GLN A 92 11.77 -22.27 18.45
N PRO A 93 12.59 -23.16 17.86
CA PRO A 93 14.01 -22.97 17.52
C PRO A 93 14.21 -21.91 16.40
N PRO A 94 15.41 -21.32 16.27
CA PRO A 94 15.69 -20.34 15.21
C PRO A 94 15.40 -20.89 13.81
N LEU A 95 14.82 -20.05 12.94
CA LEU A 95 14.56 -20.37 11.54
C LEU A 95 15.86 -20.38 10.71
N ASP A 96 15.93 -21.16 9.62
CA ASP A 96 17.03 -21.06 8.64
C ASP A 96 16.86 -19.72 7.88
N PRO A 97 17.84 -18.79 7.95
CA PRO A 97 17.75 -17.52 7.23
C PRO A 97 17.50 -17.67 5.73
N ARG A 98 17.98 -18.76 5.11
CA ARG A 98 17.77 -19.02 3.68
C ARG A 98 16.32 -19.37 3.38
N GLU A 99 15.63 -20.07 4.28
CA GLU A 99 14.21 -20.42 4.11
C GLU A 99 13.33 -19.17 4.27
N VAL A 100 13.67 -18.30 5.23
CA VAL A 100 13.02 -17.00 5.41
C VAL A 100 13.19 -16.14 4.17
N GLU A 101 14.42 -16.01 3.64
CA GLU A 101 14.69 -15.24 2.43
C GLU A 101 14.00 -15.83 1.19
N GLN A 102 13.95 -17.16 1.05
CA GLN A 102 13.25 -17.81 -0.06
C GLN A 102 11.75 -17.56 -0.05
N THR A 103 11.15 -17.47 1.14
CA THR A 103 9.70 -17.31 1.30
C THR A 103 9.26 -15.85 1.21
N TYR A 104 10.00 -14.95 1.86
CA TYR A 104 9.62 -13.54 2.04
C TYR A 104 10.42 -12.58 1.18
N GLY A 105 11.46 -13.06 0.47
CA GLY A 105 12.42 -12.24 -0.24
C GLY A 105 13.38 -11.53 0.71
N SER A 106 14.31 -10.75 0.15
CA SER A 106 15.11 -9.83 0.98
C SER A 106 14.30 -8.58 1.33
N TYR A 107 14.58 -7.96 2.48
CA TYR A 107 13.91 -6.73 2.91
C TYR A 107 13.98 -5.59 1.89
N VAL A 108 15.11 -5.50 1.18
CA VAL A 108 15.34 -4.51 0.14
C VAL A 108 14.53 -4.86 -1.11
N GLU A 109 14.44 -6.14 -1.46
CA GLU A 109 13.71 -6.61 -2.64
C GLU A 109 12.21 -6.32 -2.54
N THR A 110 11.56 -6.55 -1.40
CA THR A 110 10.11 -6.31 -1.26
C THR A 110 9.73 -4.83 -1.46
N LYS A 111 10.49 -3.88 -0.87
CA LYS A 111 10.27 -2.45 -1.13
C LYS A 111 10.63 -2.06 -2.57
N ARG A 112 11.72 -2.62 -3.11
CA ARG A 112 12.18 -2.34 -4.48
C ARG A 112 11.17 -2.80 -5.54
N LEU A 113 10.60 -3.98 -5.36
CA LEU A 113 9.61 -4.58 -6.26
C LEU A 113 8.39 -3.68 -6.48
N LEU A 114 8.04 -2.84 -5.51
CA LEU A 114 6.89 -1.93 -5.59
C LEU A 114 7.25 -0.49 -5.96
N SER A 115 8.53 -0.17 -6.14
CA SER A 115 9.00 1.22 -6.33
C SER A 115 9.85 1.44 -7.59
N GLU A 116 10.58 0.43 -8.08
CA GLU A 116 11.42 0.59 -9.27
C GLU A 116 10.72 0.07 -10.54
N ASP A 117 10.63 0.91 -11.57
CA ASP A 117 10.19 0.60 -12.95
C ASP A 117 8.79 -0.03 -13.13
N THR A 118 8.01 -0.22 -12.07
CA THR A 118 6.66 -0.80 -12.16
C THR A 118 5.56 0.21 -12.50
N GLY A 119 5.83 1.52 -12.33
CA GLY A 119 4.80 2.56 -12.40
C GLY A 119 3.78 2.51 -11.25
N ILE A 120 4.15 1.85 -10.14
CA ILE A 120 3.38 1.76 -8.89
C ILE A 120 4.10 2.63 -7.85
N THR A 121 3.33 3.36 -7.04
CA THR A 121 3.85 4.14 -5.92
C THR A 121 3.35 3.56 -4.61
N PHE A 122 4.26 2.97 -3.84
CA PHE A 122 3.99 2.56 -2.46
C PHE A 122 4.03 3.79 -1.54
N LEU A 123 3.03 3.92 -0.67
CA LEU A 123 2.90 5.04 0.26
C LEU A 123 3.21 4.55 1.67
N ASP A 124 4.31 5.05 2.23
CA ASP A 124 4.52 5.01 3.68
C ASP A 124 3.49 5.95 4.36
N GLU A 125 3.31 5.84 5.68
CA GLU A 125 2.40 6.72 6.41
C GLU A 125 2.77 8.21 6.24
N GLY A 126 1.76 9.05 6.03
CA GLY A 126 1.90 10.49 5.97
C GLY A 126 1.22 11.12 4.76
N THR A 127 1.56 12.38 4.52
CA THR A 127 0.98 13.21 3.45
C THR A 127 1.85 13.17 2.20
N HIS A 128 1.24 12.80 1.09
CA HIS A 128 1.87 12.68 -0.23
C HIS A 128 1.23 13.66 -1.22
N PHE A 129 2.03 14.20 -2.13
CA PHE A 129 1.57 15.18 -3.12
C PHE A 129 1.72 14.63 -4.54
N PHE A 130 0.60 14.57 -5.26
CA PHE A 130 0.53 14.10 -6.65
C PHE A 130 -0.10 15.16 -7.54
N THR A 131 0.69 15.76 -8.42
CA THR A 131 0.27 16.84 -9.32
C THR A 131 -0.36 18.02 -8.57
N SER A 132 -1.68 17.97 -8.35
CA SER A 132 -2.50 18.99 -7.69
C SER A 132 -3.40 18.39 -6.60
N ARG A 133 -3.03 17.21 -6.08
CA ARG A 133 -3.80 16.49 -5.06
C ARG A 133 -2.90 16.09 -3.91
N MET A 134 -3.49 16.18 -2.73
CA MET A 134 -2.91 15.69 -1.50
C MET A 134 -3.56 14.35 -1.15
N VAL A 135 -2.75 13.35 -0.83
CA VAL A 135 -3.19 12.04 -0.37
C VAL A 135 -2.54 11.79 0.97
N TYR A 136 -3.35 11.68 2.01
CA TYR A 136 -2.89 11.14 3.28
C TYR A 136 -3.02 9.61 3.25
N ALA A 137 -1.96 8.92 3.62
CA ALA A 137 -1.90 7.46 3.68
C ALA A 137 -1.57 7.02 5.10
N SER A 138 -2.25 5.99 5.58
CA SER A 138 -1.84 5.28 6.79
C SER A 138 -2.22 3.80 6.65
N PRO A 139 -1.28 2.87 6.83
CA PRO A 139 -1.56 1.44 6.87
C PRO A 139 -2.14 1.00 8.23
N TYR A 140 -2.18 1.89 9.22
CA TYR A 140 -2.43 1.53 10.61
C TYR A 140 -3.93 1.33 10.91
N THR A 141 -4.26 0.15 11.45
CA THR A 141 -5.63 -0.22 11.83
C THR A 141 -5.73 -0.62 13.31
N PRO A 142 -6.86 -0.34 13.99
CA PRO A 142 -7.05 -0.72 15.38
C PRO A 142 -7.25 -2.24 15.49
N SER A 143 -6.48 -2.91 16.36
CA SER A 143 -6.59 -4.36 16.56
C SER A 143 -6.08 -4.79 17.94
N LEU A 144 -6.56 -5.95 18.40
CA LEU A 144 -5.98 -6.66 19.55
C LEU A 144 -4.95 -7.73 19.13
N GLY A 145 -4.80 -7.93 17.83
CA GLY A 145 -3.83 -8.85 17.24
C GLY A 145 -2.41 -8.30 17.25
N ASP A 146 -1.54 -9.07 16.60
CA ASP A 146 -0.11 -8.79 16.49
C ASP A 146 0.35 -8.93 15.02
N TRP A 147 -0.52 -8.53 14.07
CA TRP A 147 -0.19 -8.50 12.63
C TRP A 147 0.49 -7.18 12.26
N GLY A 148 0.87 -7.02 10.99
CA GLY A 148 1.50 -5.79 10.50
C GLY A 148 0.60 -4.57 10.73
N PHE A 149 1.20 -3.40 10.96
CA PHE A 149 0.50 -2.12 10.96
C PHE A 149 -0.77 -2.08 11.85
N GLN A 150 -0.69 -2.67 13.04
CA GLN A 150 -1.78 -2.66 14.02
C GLN A 150 -1.43 -1.83 15.25
N TYR A 151 -2.39 -1.06 15.75
CA TYR A 151 -2.29 -0.39 17.05
C TYR A 151 -3.40 -0.85 17.98
N ARG A 152 -3.13 -0.86 19.29
CA ARG A 152 -4.13 -1.26 20.27
C ARG A 152 -5.17 -0.15 20.42
N PRO A 153 -6.48 -0.46 20.50
CA PRO A 153 -7.51 0.57 20.68
C PRO A 153 -7.34 1.45 21.92
N ASN A 154 -6.65 0.94 22.94
CA ASN A 154 -6.34 1.69 24.18
C ASN A 154 -5.04 2.51 24.10
N ASN A 155 -4.29 2.42 22.99
CA ASN A 155 -3.13 3.22 22.69
C ASN A 155 -3.40 3.97 21.38
N ALA A 156 -3.88 5.20 21.49
CA ALA A 156 -4.30 5.97 20.32
C ALA A 156 -3.14 6.13 19.33
N HIS A 157 -3.42 5.86 18.05
CA HIS A 157 -2.52 6.20 16.95
C HIS A 157 -2.87 7.62 16.49
N ASP A 158 -1.90 8.52 16.55
CA ASP A 158 -2.07 9.88 16.06
C ASP A 158 -1.78 9.92 14.56
N PHE A 159 -2.85 10.02 13.76
CA PHE A 159 -2.73 10.10 12.32
C PHE A 159 -2.10 11.43 11.85
N SER A 160 -1.99 12.46 12.70
CA SER A 160 -1.33 13.73 12.37
C SER A 160 -1.76 14.30 11.00
N ILE A 161 -3.04 14.11 10.64
CA ILE A 161 -3.64 14.71 9.46
C ILE A 161 -3.75 16.21 9.78
N GLY A 162 -2.89 17.03 9.16
CA GLY A 162 -2.90 18.46 9.37
C GLY A 162 -4.27 19.10 9.09
N ASP A 163 -4.45 20.35 9.49
CA ASP A 163 -5.75 21.03 9.43
C ASP A 163 -6.22 21.19 7.98
N VAL A 164 -7.24 20.41 7.57
CA VAL A 164 -7.68 20.28 6.17
C VAL A 164 -8.23 21.59 5.58
N ASP A 165 -8.60 22.54 6.44
CA ASP A 165 -9.16 23.84 6.05
C ASP A 165 -8.08 24.93 5.83
N SER A 166 -6.81 24.59 6.02
CA SER A 166 -5.68 25.53 5.89
C SER A 166 -4.91 25.43 4.56
N TRP A 167 -5.37 24.60 3.62
CA TRP A 167 -4.65 24.23 2.39
C TRP A 167 -5.44 24.50 1.10
#